data_AF-A0A3L6NM91-F1
#
_entry.id   AF-A0A3L6NM91-F1
#
_cell.length_a   1.000
_cell.length_b   1.000
_cell.length_c   1.000
_cell.angle_alpha   90.00
_cell.angle_beta   90.00
_cell.angle_gamma   90.00
#
_symmetry.space_group_name_H-M   'P 1'
#
loop_
_entity.id
_entity.type
_entity.pdbx_description
1 polymer ?
#
loop_
_entity_poly.entity_id
_entity_poly.type
_entity_poly.pdbx_seq_one_letter_code
_entity_poly.pdbx_strand_id
1 'polypeptide(L)'
;MSSPICPMPLGEIVRDMLGKEKETNPVKRLYDDAFKADIGRWIASCAVIGLSAGIISKHPGHNLLAASAYNLAVGALHFFAFKIPVRPQGLNNPRPPIWYVLILALSTVMWLAALTVIFVLREDIDAYKESSLGKRRTGFVGDISTGTVAMLDNLSIACGCFGICAFLFCVYQWFVVHYLYSTRFKKTEMREGYRKIKKIEPPKDGPSTAV
;
A
#
# COMPACT_ATOMS: atom_id res chain seq x y z
N MET A 1 -20.12 -20.38 -13.31
CA MET A 1 -18.74 -20.68 -13.76
C MET A 1 -17.83 -19.55 -13.31
N SER A 2 -16.98 -19.82 -12.32
CA SER A 2 -16.03 -18.86 -11.75
C SER A 2 -14.85 -18.67 -12.70
N SER A 3 -14.70 -17.48 -13.27
CA SER A 3 -13.50 -17.13 -14.03
C SER A 3 -12.28 -17.15 -13.09
N PRO A 4 -11.16 -17.79 -13.47
CA PRO A 4 -9.92 -17.69 -12.71
C PRO A 4 -9.43 -16.24 -12.78
N ILE A 5 -9.22 -15.63 -11.61
CA ILE A 5 -8.62 -14.30 -11.49
C ILE A 5 -7.13 -14.48 -11.80
N CYS A 6 -6.75 -14.34 -13.07
CA CYS A 6 -5.33 -14.32 -13.45
C CYS A 6 -4.63 -13.14 -12.76
N PRO A 7 -3.41 -13.34 -12.23
CA PRO A 7 -2.60 -12.23 -11.74
C PRO A 7 -2.33 -11.29 -12.91
N MET A 8 -2.74 -10.03 -12.78
CA MET A 8 -2.58 -9.03 -13.83
C MET A 8 -1.08 -8.76 -14.02
N PRO A 9 -0.50 -8.98 -15.21
CA PRO A 9 0.93 -8.80 -15.44
C PRO A 9 1.32 -7.32 -15.27
N LEU A 10 2.50 -7.06 -14.70
CA LEU A 10 3.00 -5.70 -14.37
C LEU A 10 2.89 -4.71 -15.54
N GLY A 11 3.11 -5.18 -16.77
CA GLY A 11 3.03 -4.36 -17.99
C GLY A 11 1.61 -3.93 -18.36
N GLU A 12 0.57 -4.61 -17.89
CA GLU A 12 -0.81 -4.11 -18.00
C GLU A 12 -1.09 -3.01 -16.98
N ILE A 13 -0.59 -3.14 -15.74
CA ILE A 13 -0.76 -2.12 -14.69
C ILE A 13 -0.12 -0.78 -15.10
N VAL A 14 1.10 -0.81 -15.63
CA VAL A 14 1.82 0.40 -16.08
C VAL A 14 1.11 1.06 -17.27
N ARG A 15 0.62 0.26 -18.21
CA ARG A 15 -0.13 0.74 -19.38
C ARG A 15 -1.47 1.34 -18.98
N ASP A 16 -2.16 0.74 -18.01
CA ASP A 16 -3.44 1.23 -17.50
C ASP A 16 -3.28 2.53 -16.69
N MET A 17 -2.12 2.73 -16.04
CA MET A 17 -1.80 3.98 -15.33
C MET A 17 -1.47 5.14 -16.29
N LEU A 18 -0.82 4.87 -17.42
CA LEU A 18 -0.30 5.91 -18.33
C LEU A 18 -1.18 6.16 -19.57
N GLY A 19 -2.03 5.21 -19.96
CA GLY A 19 -2.65 5.20 -21.30
C GLY A 19 -4.17 5.38 -21.38
N LYS A 20 -4.88 5.62 -20.27
CA LYS A 20 -6.36 5.74 -20.31
C LYS A 20 -6.83 7.17 -20.58
N GLU A 21 -7.80 7.30 -21.49
CA GLU A 21 -8.63 8.50 -21.62
C GLU A 21 -9.21 8.92 -20.26
N LYS A 22 -9.29 10.24 -20.02
CA LYS A 22 -9.72 10.80 -18.74
C LYS A 22 -11.15 10.33 -18.43
N GLU A 23 -11.31 9.46 -17.44
CA GLU A 23 -12.64 8.95 -17.06
C GLU A 23 -13.55 10.11 -16.62
N THR A 24 -14.69 10.23 -17.29
CA THR A 24 -15.65 11.33 -17.07
C THR A 24 -16.61 11.03 -15.93
N ASN A 25 -16.87 9.75 -15.63
CA ASN A 25 -17.79 9.38 -14.56
C ASN A 25 -17.14 9.54 -13.18
N PRO A 26 -17.73 10.33 -12.25
CA PRO A 26 -17.09 10.65 -10.97
C PRO A 26 -16.95 9.44 -10.05
N VAL A 27 -17.89 8.48 -10.11
CA VAL A 27 -17.83 7.26 -9.30
C VAL A 27 -16.68 6.38 -9.79
N LYS A 28 -16.58 6.11 -11.10
CA LYS A 28 -15.49 5.29 -11.63
C LYS A 28 -14.12 5.92 -11.38
N ARG A 29 -14.00 7.24 -11.55
CA ARG A 29 -12.76 7.97 -11.25
C ARG A 29 -12.29 7.74 -9.81
N LEU A 30 -13.19 7.77 -8.82
CA LEU A 30 -12.85 7.49 -7.43
C LEU A 30 -12.35 6.06 -7.23
N TYR A 31 -12.97 5.06 -7.88
CA TYR A 31 -12.48 3.68 -7.81
C TYR A 31 -11.13 3.50 -8.51
N ASP A 32 -10.89 4.19 -9.62
CA ASP A 32 -9.58 4.21 -10.31
C ASP A 32 -8.51 4.86 -9.42
N ASP A 33 -8.84 5.95 -8.73
CA ASP A 33 -7.95 6.63 -7.79
C ASP A 33 -7.63 5.75 -6.56
N ALA A 34 -8.61 5.02 -6.02
CA ALA A 34 -8.38 4.02 -4.96
C ALA A 34 -7.46 2.88 -5.43
N PHE A 35 -7.62 2.44 -6.69
CA PHE A 35 -6.78 1.41 -7.30
C PHE A 35 -5.34 1.90 -7.52
N LYS A 36 -5.15 3.12 -7.99
CA LYS A 36 -3.81 3.75 -8.11
C LYS A 36 -3.11 3.85 -6.77
N ALA A 37 -3.81 4.26 -5.73
CA ALA A 37 -3.25 4.30 -4.38
C ALA A 37 -2.88 2.90 -3.87
N ASP A 38 -3.66 1.89 -4.22
CA ASP A 38 -3.35 0.50 -3.90
C ASP A 38 -2.08 0.00 -4.60
N ILE A 39 -1.87 0.40 -5.87
CA ILE A 39 -0.62 0.14 -6.60
C ILE A 39 0.55 0.86 -5.94
N GLY A 40 0.38 2.14 -5.59
CA GLY A 40 1.40 2.91 -4.89
C GLY A 40 1.83 2.25 -3.57
N ARG A 41 0.86 1.79 -2.78
CA ARG A 41 1.12 1.03 -1.55
C ARG A 41 1.85 -0.29 -1.83
N TRP A 42 1.50 -0.98 -2.91
CA TRP A 42 2.15 -2.23 -3.29
C TRP A 42 3.63 -2.01 -3.68
N ILE A 43 3.93 -0.96 -4.46
CA ILE A 43 5.30 -0.59 -4.80
C ILE A 43 6.09 -0.22 -3.53
N ALA A 44 5.50 0.57 -2.63
CA ALA A 44 6.12 0.91 -1.36
C ALA A 44 6.38 -0.35 -0.50
N SER A 45 5.48 -1.33 -0.53
CA SER A 45 5.65 -2.62 0.16
C SER A 45 6.86 -3.39 -0.37
N CYS A 46 7.08 -3.41 -1.69
CA CYS A 46 8.28 -4.03 -2.28
C CYS A 46 9.57 -3.40 -1.73
N ALA A 47 9.61 -2.07 -1.65
CA ALA A 47 10.76 -1.34 -1.13
C ALA A 47 11.00 -1.66 0.35
N VAL A 48 9.94 -1.68 1.16
CA VAL A 48 10.02 -2.02 2.60
C VAL A 48 10.53 -3.44 2.80
N ILE A 49 10.09 -4.42 1.99
CA ILE A 49 10.60 -5.80 2.04
C ILE A 49 12.12 -5.82 1.81
N GLY A 50 12.57 -5.20 0.71
CA GLY A 50 13.99 -5.19 0.34
C GLY A 50 14.87 -4.51 1.39
N LEU A 51 14.43 -3.36 1.91
CA LEU A 51 15.15 -2.61 2.94
C LEU A 51 15.18 -3.35 4.28
N SER A 52 14.05 -3.94 4.69
CA SER A 52 13.98 -4.74 5.93
C SER A 52 14.87 -5.98 5.86
N ALA A 53 14.85 -6.70 4.72
CA ALA A 53 15.76 -7.82 4.49
C ALA A 53 17.23 -7.37 4.49
N GLY A 54 17.51 -6.20 3.90
CA GLY A 54 18.81 -5.55 3.94
C GLY A 54 19.30 -5.29 5.37
N ILE A 55 18.44 -4.74 6.24
CA ILE A 55 18.75 -4.51 7.66
C ILE A 55 19.04 -5.83 8.36
N ILE A 56 18.16 -6.84 8.22
CA ILE A 56 18.31 -8.16 8.85
C ILE A 56 19.63 -8.84 8.44
N SER A 57 20.02 -8.72 7.17
CA SER A 57 21.26 -9.32 6.65
C SER A 57 22.54 -8.76 7.29
N LYS A 58 22.45 -7.62 7.96
CA LYS A 58 23.58 -6.97 8.66
C LYS A 58 23.67 -7.33 10.14
N HIS A 59 22.87 -8.31 10.59
CA HIS A 59 22.86 -8.79 11.98
C HIS A 59 22.74 -7.64 13.00
N PRO A 60 21.65 -6.85 12.93
CA PRO A 60 21.47 -5.71 13.81
C PRO A 60 21.22 -6.15 15.26
N GLY A 61 21.24 -5.20 16.19
CA GLY A 61 20.83 -5.45 17.58
C GLY A 61 19.40 -5.99 17.68
N HIS A 62 19.07 -6.64 18.80
CA HIS A 62 17.81 -7.37 19.00
C HIS A 62 16.56 -6.54 18.68
N ASN A 63 16.54 -5.27 19.09
CA ASN A 63 15.41 -4.38 18.90
C ASN A 63 15.21 -4.00 17.42
N LEU A 64 16.28 -3.59 16.73
CA LEU A 64 16.21 -3.28 15.30
C LEU A 64 15.93 -4.52 14.45
N LEU A 65 16.41 -5.70 14.87
CA LEU A 65 16.05 -6.97 14.25
C LEU A 65 14.54 -7.22 14.33
N ALA A 66 13.94 -7.06 15.51
CA ALA A 66 12.50 -7.21 15.70
C ALA A 66 11.71 -6.18 14.88
N ALA A 67 12.14 -4.92 14.86
CA ALA A 67 11.53 -3.86 14.06
C ALA A 67 11.52 -4.18 12.56
N SER A 68 12.67 -4.65 12.06
CA SER A 68 12.86 -4.99 10.66
C SER A 68 12.11 -6.25 10.28
N ALA A 69 12.05 -7.25 11.16
CA ALA A 69 11.26 -8.46 10.95
C ALA A 69 9.75 -8.14 10.89
N TYR A 70 9.26 -7.25 11.76
CA TYR A 70 7.88 -6.78 11.70
C TYR A 70 7.60 -6.04 10.38
N ASN A 71 8.46 -5.09 9.98
CA ASN A 71 8.32 -4.38 8.71
C ASN A 71 8.36 -5.32 7.50
N LEU A 72 9.25 -6.33 7.52
CA LEU A 72 9.30 -7.37 6.50
C LEU A 72 7.97 -8.15 6.41
N ALA A 73 7.40 -8.55 7.55
CA ALA A 73 6.12 -9.26 7.58
C ALA A 73 4.96 -8.39 7.09
N VAL A 74 4.89 -7.13 7.52
CA VAL A 74 3.87 -6.16 7.04
C VAL A 74 4.00 -5.95 5.54
N GLY A 75 5.22 -5.71 5.04
CA GLY A 75 5.49 -5.54 3.62
C GLY A 75 5.11 -6.78 2.81
N ALA A 76 5.53 -7.97 3.27
CA ALA A 76 5.20 -9.24 2.62
C ALA A 76 3.70 -9.49 2.56
N LEU A 77 2.97 -9.23 3.66
CA LEU A 77 1.51 -9.37 3.66
C LEU A 77 0.88 -8.48 2.60
N HIS A 78 1.29 -7.22 2.48
CA HIS A 78 0.71 -6.29 1.50
C HIS A 78 1.17 -6.55 0.05
N PHE A 79 2.35 -7.17 -0.12
CA PHE A 79 2.83 -7.58 -1.43
C PHE A 79 2.09 -8.81 -1.96
N PHE A 80 1.87 -9.82 -1.10
CA PHE A 80 1.25 -11.10 -1.46
C PHE A 80 -0.25 -11.16 -1.25
N ALA A 81 -0.84 -10.25 -0.46
CA ALA A 81 -2.29 -10.19 -0.31
C ALA A 81 -2.96 -10.07 -1.67
N PHE A 82 -3.84 -11.02 -1.99
CA PHE A 82 -4.59 -11.02 -3.23
C PHE A 82 -5.29 -9.66 -3.41
N LYS A 83 -4.98 -8.99 -4.53
CA LYS A 83 -5.59 -7.74 -4.95
C LYS A 83 -7.05 -8.00 -5.29
N ILE A 84 -7.95 -7.88 -4.31
CA ILE A 84 -9.39 -7.99 -4.55
C ILE A 84 -9.83 -6.67 -5.17
N PRO A 85 -10.26 -6.65 -6.45
CA PRO A 85 -10.72 -5.42 -7.07
C PRO A 85 -11.96 -4.93 -6.31
N VAL A 86 -11.85 -3.72 -5.74
CA VAL A 86 -12.93 -3.09 -4.98
C VAL A 86 -14.04 -2.73 -5.94
N ARG A 87 -15.27 -3.11 -5.59
CA ARG A 87 -16.44 -2.87 -6.45
C ARG A 87 -17.56 -2.21 -5.64
N PRO A 88 -18.36 -1.35 -6.26
CA PRO A 88 -19.57 -0.81 -5.65
C PRO A 88 -20.56 -1.93 -5.30
N GLN A 89 -21.27 -1.76 -4.17
CA GLN A 89 -22.25 -2.74 -3.68
C GLN A 89 -23.40 -2.95 -4.66
N GLY A 90 -23.82 -1.92 -5.40
CA GLY A 90 -24.95 -2.05 -6.32
C GLY A 90 -25.12 -0.89 -7.29
N LEU A 91 -26.04 -1.04 -8.24
CA LEU A 91 -26.37 -0.05 -9.27
C LEU A 91 -26.75 1.34 -8.72
N ASN A 92 -27.36 1.37 -7.53
CA ASN A 92 -27.80 2.59 -6.87
C ASN A 92 -27.03 2.88 -5.57
N ASN A 93 -25.98 2.10 -5.28
CA ASN A 93 -25.18 2.26 -4.08
C ASN A 93 -23.68 2.24 -4.46
N PRO A 94 -23.04 3.42 -4.55
CA PRO A 94 -21.65 3.54 -4.99
C PRO A 94 -20.67 3.19 -3.87
N ARG A 95 -21.16 2.91 -2.66
CA ARG A 95 -20.32 2.66 -1.50
C ARG A 95 -19.50 1.40 -1.69
N PRO A 96 -18.24 1.42 -1.24
CA PRO A 96 -17.46 0.21 -1.17
C PRO A 96 -18.07 -0.71 -0.11
N PRO A 97 -17.68 -1.98 -0.16
CA PRO A 97 -18.18 -2.93 0.79
C PRO A 97 -17.53 -2.86 2.18
N ILE A 98 -18.24 -3.35 3.21
CA ILE A 98 -17.76 -3.26 4.61
C ILE A 98 -16.44 -4.01 4.81
N TRP A 99 -16.26 -5.18 4.20
CA TRP A 99 -15.01 -5.94 4.30
C TRP A 99 -13.81 -5.17 3.73
N TYR A 100 -14.02 -4.33 2.70
CA TYR A 100 -12.96 -3.45 2.20
C TYR A 100 -12.57 -2.39 3.24
N VAL A 101 -13.54 -1.80 3.93
CA VAL A 101 -13.29 -0.83 5.01
C VAL A 101 -12.52 -1.49 6.16
N LEU A 102 -12.87 -2.71 6.54
CA LEU A 102 -12.15 -3.47 7.58
C LEU A 102 -10.70 -3.77 7.18
N ILE A 103 -10.48 -4.24 5.94
CA ILE A 103 -9.13 -4.50 5.43
C ILE A 103 -8.31 -3.21 5.39
N LEU A 104 -8.90 -2.10 4.94
CA LEU A 104 -8.24 -0.80 4.91
C LEU A 104 -7.87 -0.31 6.31
N ALA A 105 -8.75 -0.49 7.30
CA ALA A 105 -8.48 -0.16 8.70
C ALA A 105 -7.31 -0.97 9.25
N LEU A 106 -7.32 -2.30 9.07
CA LEU A 106 -6.23 -3.18 9.50
C LEU A 106 -4.90 -2.80 8.83
N SER A 107 -4.92 -2.57 7.51
CA SER A 107 -3.76 -2.11 6.75
C SER A 107 -3.20 -0.80 7.30
N THR A 108 -4.08 0.17 7.60
CA THR A 108 -3.70 1.48 8.15
C THR A 108 -3.00 1.32 9.50
N VAL A 109 -3.55 0.50 10.40
CA VAL A 109 -2.96 0.23 11.71
C VAL A 109 -1.62 -0.49 11.57
N MET A 110 -1.52 -1.47 10.68
CA MET A 110 -0.28 -2.21 10.44
C MET A 110 0.84 -1.30 9.94
N TRP A 111 0.56 -0.42 8.97
CA TRP A 111 1.54 0.54 8.45
C TRP A 111 1.92 1.60 9.48
N LEU A 112 0.95 2.07 10.28
CA LEU A 112 1.23 2.98 11.40
C LEU A 112 2.12 2.32 12.45
N ALA A 113 1.86 1.08 12.82
CA ALA A 113 2.73 0.35 13.73
C ALA A 113 4.12 0.12 13.11
N ALA A 114 4.19 -0.20 11.80
CA ALA A 114 5.45 -0.47 11.12
C ALA A 114 6.38 0.73 11.10
N LEU A 115 5.83 1.92 10.79
CA LEU A 115 6.60 3.16 10.81
C LEU A 115 6.98 3.56 12.24
N THR A 116 6.08 3.43 13.23
CA THR A 116 6.42 3.77 14.62
C THR A 116 7.52 2.86 15.17
N VAL A 117 7.41 1.55 14.98
CA VAL A 117 8.37 0.59 15.53
C VAL A 117 9.76 0.77 14.89
N ILE A 118 9.85 1.02 13.58
CA ILE A 118 11.17 1.23 12.93
C ILE A 118 11.82 2.55 13.35
N PHE A 119 11.06 3.61 13.61
CA PHE A 119 11.63 4.89 14.07
C PHE A 119 11.98 4.87 15.57
N VAL A 120 11.15 4.24 16.41
CA VAL A 120 11.42 4.15 17.86
C VAL A 120 12.61 3.23 18.12
N LEU A 121 12.63 2.03 17.54
CA LEU A 121 13.72 1.07 17.77
C LEU A 121 15.00 1.40 16.96
N ARG A 122 14.97 2.48 16.17
CA ARG A 122 16.17 3.06 15.55
C ARG A 122 17.01 3.84 16.56
N GLU A 123 16.42 4.43 17.60
CA GLU A 123 17.16 5.13 18.66
C GLU A 123 18.13 4.17 19.39
N ASP A 124 17.80 2.87 19.43
CA ASP A 124 18.69 1.83 19.95
C ASP A 124 19.94 1.58 19.09
N ILE A 125 19.97 2.05 17.82
CA ILE A 125 21.18 2.02 17.01
C ILE A 125 22.27 2.91 17.62
N ASP A 126 21.88 4.04 18.21
CA ASP A 126 22.81 4.94 18.88
C ASP A 126 23.36 4.31 20.17
N ALA A 127 22.50 3.63 20.94
CA ALA A 127 22.92 2.83 22.10
C ALA A 127 23.82 1.64 21.71
N TYR A 128 23.51 0.97 20.59
CA TYR A 128 24.34 -0.09 20.02
C TYR A 128 25.71 0.46 19.59
N LYS A 129 25.73 1.61 18.91
CA LYS A 129 26.97 2.30 18.53
C LYS A 129 27.82 2.59 19.76
N GLU A 130 27.23 3.13 20.83
CA GLU A 130 27.94 3.45 22.07
C GLU A 130 28.49 2.20 22.78
N SER A 131 27.70 1.12 22.88
CA SER A 131 28.15 -0.16 23.45
C SER A 131 29.26 -0.83 22.60
N SER A 132 29.18 -0.71 21.28
CA SER A 132 30.19 -1.23 20.36
C SER A 132 31.50 -0.45 20.47
N LEU A 133 31.44 0.87 20.67
CA LEU A 133 32.61 1.72 20.93
C LEU A 133 33.25 1.39 22.30
N GLY A 134 32.44 1.08 23.32
CA GLY A 134 32.93 0.59 24.61
C GLY A 134 33.67 -0.75 24.52
N LYS A 135 33.15 -1.70 23.73
CA LYS A 135 33.84 -2.96 23.40
C LYS A 135 35.10 -2.76 22.55
N ARG A 136 35.17 -1.71 21.71
CA ARG A 136 36.38 -1.38 20.94
C ARG A 136 37.53 -0.86 21.82
N ARG A 137 37.23 -0.18 22.93
CA ARG A 137 38.26 0.33 23.86
C ARG A 137 39.04 -0.80 24.56
N THR A 138 38.51 -2.03 24.55
CA THR A 138 39.10 -3.24 25.13
C THR A 138 39.76 -4.19 24.13
N GLY A 139 39.83 -3.81 22.84
CA GLY A 139 40.73 -4.41 21.85
C GLY A 139 40.07 -5.19 20.71
N PHE A 140 40.61 -4.99 19.51
CA PHE A 140 40.68 -5.99 18.42
C PHE A 140 39.62 -6.07 17.30
N VAL A 141 38.87 -5.02 16.91
CA VAL A 141 38.22 -5.02 15.57
C VAL A 141 38.13 -3.61 14.97
N GLY A 142 39.02 -3.30 14.01
CA GLY A 142 39.08 -2.03 13.29
C GLY A 142 38.17 -1.92 12.06
N ASP A 143 37.71 -0.71 11.78
CA ASP A 143 37.09 -0.13 10.58
C ASP A 143 35.80 -0.71 9.94
N ILE A 144 35.49 -2.00 10.04
CA ILE A 144 34.30 -2.57 9.34
C ILE A 144 32.98 -2.06 9.96
N SER A 145 33.00 -1.71 11.24
CA SER A 145 31.79 -1.43 12.01
C SER A 145 31.25 0.00 11.85
N THR A 146 32.09 1.01 11.57
CA THR A 146 31.60 2.40 11.36
C THR A 146 30.76 2.52 10.08
N GLY A 147 31.22 1.88 8.99
CA GLY A 147 30.45 1.82 7.73
C GLY A 147 29.16 1.01 7.86
N THR A 148 29.18 -0.09 8.64
CA THR A 148 27.99 -0.92 8.87
C THR A 148 26.91 -0.19 9.69
N VAL A 149 27.30 0.58 10.70
CA VAL A 149 26.35 1.39 11.50
C VAL A 149 25.73 2.51 10.65
N ALA A 150 26.52 3.24 9.87
CA ALA A 150 25.98 4.26 8.96
C ALA A 150 25.06 3.66 7.89
N MET A 151 25.40 2.46 7.39
CA MET A 151 24.55 1.73 6.44
C MET A 151 23.23 1.29 7.08
N LEU A 152 23.26 0.73 8.30
CA LEU A 152 22.06 0.35 9.05
C LEU A 152 21.15 1.55 9.30
N ASP A 153 21.73 2.70 9.64
CA ASP A 153 20.97 3.93 9.87
C ASP A 153 20.28 4.41 8.59
N ASN A 154 21.03 4.49 7.48
CA ASN A 154 20.48 4.87 6.16
C ASN A 154 19.38 3.91 5.70
N LEU A 155 19.57 2.59 5.87
CA LEU A 155 18.56 1.58 5.52
C LEU A 155 17.30 1.72 6.39
N SER A 156 17.46 1.99 7.68
CA SER A 156 16.35 2.14 8.63
C SER A 156 15.53 3.39 8.32
N ILE A 157 16.19 4.52 8.02
CA ILE A 157 15.53 5.75 7.56
C ILE A 157 14.74 5.48 6.29
N ALA A 158 15.39 4.89 5.28
CA ALA A 158 14.75 4.59 4.01
C ALA A 158 13.53 3.68 4.22
N CYS A 159 13.67 2.64 5.05
CA CYS A 159 12.57 1.72 5.37
C CYS A 159 11.39 2.48 6.01
N GLY A 160 11.67 3.35 6.98
CA GLY A 160 10.66 4.22 7.60
C GLY A 160 9.98 5.16 6.61
N CYS A 161 10.74 5.81 5.71
CA CYS A 161 10.19 6.69 4.68
C CYS A 161 9.25 5.96 3.72
N PHE A 162 9.61 4.76 3.24
CA PHE A 162 8.71 3.96 2.41
C PHE A 162 7.48 3.45 3.20
N GLY A 163 7.63 3.16 4.50
CA GLY A 163 6.51 2.91 5.40
C GLY A 163 5.55 4.09 5.51
N ILE A 164 6.07 5.33 5.61
CA ILE A 164 5.26 6.56 5.56
C ILE A 164 4.54 6.69 4.22
N CYS A 165 5.22 6.45 3.09
CA CYS A 165 4.59 6.46 1.78
C CYS A 165 3.42 5.46 1.70
N ALA A 166 3.62 4.23 2.18
CA ALA A 166 2.57 3.21 2.23
C ALA A 166 1.38 3.64 3.12
N PHE A 167 1.66 4.28 4.25
CA PHE A 167 0.65 4.85 5.14
C PHE A 167 -0.13 6.00 4.47
N LEU A 168 0.53 6.93 3.79
CA LEU A 168 -0.12 8.03 3.06
C LEU A 168 -1.05 7.50 1.96
N PHE A 169 -0.68 6.43 1.26
CA PHE A 169 -1.60 5.77 0.33
C PHE A 169 -2.83 5.19 1.02
N CYS A 170 -2.70 4.65 2.24
CA CYS A 170 -3.86 4.23 3.04
C CYS A 170 -4.76 5.42 3.41
N VAL A 171 -4.17 6.54 3.83
CA VAL A 171 -4.92 7.78 4.15
C VAL A 171 -5.64 8.32 2.92
N TYR A 172 -4.99 8.29 1.75
CA TYR A 172 -5.64 8.68 0.50
C TYR A 172 -6.78 7.73 0.11
N GLN A 173 -6.63 6.42 0.30
CA GLN A 173 -7.73 5.47 0.14
C GLN A 173 -8.90 5.77 1.10
N TRP A 174 -8.60 6.14 2.35
CA TRP A 174 -9.63 6.60 3.30
C TRP A 174 -10.34 7.86 2.83
N PHE A 175 -9.63 8.83 2.27
CA PHE A 175 -10.24 10.01 1.66
C PHE A 175 -11.22 9.64 0.54
N VAL A 176 -10.85 8.71 -0.35
CA VAL A 176 -11.73 8.21 -1.40
C VAL A 176 -12.97 7.51 -0.83
N VAL A 177 -12.80 6.64 0.16
CA VAL A 177 -13.91 5.97 0.85
C VAL A 177 -14.84 7.01 1.48
N HIS A 178 -14.30 7.95 2.23
CA HIS A 178 -15.07 9.03 2.85
C HIS A 178 -15.87 9.81 1.80
N TYR A 179 -15.27 10.13 0.66
CA TYR A 179 -15.93 10.83 -0.43
C TYR A 179 -17.08 10.00 -1.04
N LEU A 180 -16.89 8.69 -1.22
CA LEU A 180 -17.93 7.77 -1.69
C LEU A 180 -19.11 7.63 -0.69
N TYR A 181 -18.87 7.81 0.61
CA TYR A 181 -19.92 7.75 1.64
C TYR A 181 -20.66 9.08 1.82
N SER A 182 -19.95 10.20 1.72
CA SER A 182 -20.47 11.55 2.00
C SER A 182 -21.13 12.22 0.79
N THR A 183 -20.71 11.88 -0.43
CA THR A 183 -21.21 12.54 -1.65
C THR A 183 -22.53 11.94 -2.12
N ARG A 184 -23.50 12.81 -2.44
CA ARG A 184 -24.76 12.42 -3.09
C ARG A 184 -24.62 12.45 -4.61
N PHE A 185 -24.25 11.32 -5.19
CA PHE A 185 -24.16 11.16 -6.65
C PHE A 185 -25.54 11.12 -7.31
N LYS A 186 -25.63 11.55 -8.57
CA LYS A 186 -26.86 11.39 -9.36
C LYS A 186 -27.10 9.91 -9.66
N LYS A 187 -28.38 9.51 -9.75
CA LYS A 187 -28.75 8.11 -10.08
C LYS A 187 -28.15 7.63 -11.41
N THR A 188 -28.06 8.51 -12.39
CA THR A 188 -27.44 8.23 -13.70
C THR A 188 -25.94 7.96 -13.56
N GLU A 189 -25.22 8.81 -12.83
CA GLU A 189 -23.78 8.68 -12.56
C GLU A 189 -23.45 7.37 -11.83
N MET A 190 -24.26 7.01 -10.82
CA MET A 190 -24.06 5.75 -10.07
C MET A 190 -24.27 4.51 -10.95
N ARG A 191 -25.31 4.49 -11.78
CA ARG A 191 -25.60 3.37 -12.67
C ARG A 191 -24.53 3.22 -13.75
N GLU A 192 -24.13 4.32 -14.36
CA GLU A 192 -23.09 4.33 -15.39
C GLU A 192 -21.74 3.93 -14.79
N GLY A 193 -21.38 4.47 -13.61
CA GLY A 193 -20.17 4.09 -12.89
C GLY A 193 -20.14 2.61 -12.55
N TYR A 194 -21.23 2.07 -12.02
CA TYR A 194 -21.37 0.63 -11.75
C TYR A 194 -21.19 -0.23 -12.99
N ARG A 195 -21.84 0.15 -14.12
CA ARG A 195 -21.70 -0.56 -15.40
C ARG A 195 -20.27 -0.54 -15.90
N LYS A 196 -19.63 0.63 -15.92
CA LYS A 196 -18.24 0.78 -16.37
C LYS A 196 -17.26 -0.01 -15.49
N ILE A 197 -17.43 -0.01 -14.17
CA ILE A 197 -16.59 -0.79 -13.24
C ILE A 197 -16.79 -2.29 -13.43
N LYS A 198 -18.03 -2.76 -13.64
CA LYS A 198 -18.31 -4.17 -13.90
C LYS A 198 -18.12 -4.60 -15.36
N LYS A 199 -17.72 -3.68 -16.25
CA LYS A 199 -17.62 -3.92 -17.70
C LYS A 199 -18.93 -4.49 -18.29
N ILE A 200 -20.08 -3.98 -17.84
CA ILE A 200 -21.40 -4.36 -18.35
C ILE A 200 -21.70 -3.48 -19.57
N GLU A 201 -22.06 -4.09 -20.70
CA GLU A 201 -22.46 -3.37 -21.90
C GLU A 201 -23.67 -2.45 -21.62
N PRO A 202 -23.72 -1.24 -22.24
CA PRO A 202 -24.93 -0.44 -22.19
C PRO A 202 -26.09 -1.23 -22.81
N PRO A 203 -27.34 -1.02 -22.34
CA PRO A 203 -28.49 -1.58 -23.02
C PRO A 203 -28.45 -1.09 -24.46
N LYS A 204 -28.42 -2.01 -25.42
CA LYS A 204 -28.62 -1.69 -26.83
C LYS A 204 -29.98 -1.02 -26.92
N ASP A 205 -30.02 0.19 -27.45
CA ASP A 205 -31.27 0.91 -27.68
C ASP A 205 -32.22 -0.02 -28.45
N GLY A 206 -33.31 -0.44 -27.79
CA GLY A 206 -34.47 -0.96 -28.50
C GLY A 206 -35.07 0.20 -29.29
N PRO A 207 -35.56 -0.02 -30.52
CA PRO A 207 -36.03 1.05 -31.38
C PRO A 207 -37.12 1.86 -30.68
N SER A 208 -37.03 3.18 -30.84
CA SER A 208 -38.09 4.13 -30.54
C SER A 208 -39.39 3.66 -31.19
N THR A 209 -40.30 3.08 -30.42
CA THR A 209 -41.70 2.96 -30.84
C THR A 209 -42.41 4.19 -30.34
N ALA A 210 -42.33 5.25 -31.14
CA ALA A 210 -43.45 6.15 -31.30
C ALA A 210 -44.58 5.36 -31.96
N VAL A 211 -45.62 5.02 -31.19
CA VAL A 211 -47.04 5.07 -31.56
C VAL A 211 -47.83 5.27 -30.26
#